data_AF-A0A7Z9AXZ0-F1
#
_entry.id   AF-A0A7Z9AXZ0-F1
#
_cell.length_a   1.000
_cell.length_b   1.000
_cell.length_c   1.000
_cell.angle_alpha   90.00
_cell.angle_beta   90.00
_cell.angle_gamma   90.00
#
_symmetry.space_group_name_H-M   'P 1'
#
loop_
_entity.id
_entity.type
_entity.pdbx_description
1 polymer ?
#
loop_
_entity_poly.entity_id
_entity_poly.type
_entity_poly.pdbx_seq_one_letter_code
_entity_poly.pdbx_strand_id
1 'polypeptide(L)' 'MEYFLFDSSQNKYLARLENSKEYGFLTREEEKAYRFSEDDIDLAWHTAYQCAWLGLGQFFVYGE' A
#
# COMPACT_ATOMS: atom_id res chain seq x y z
N MET A 1 -8.30 4.19 13.51
CA MET A 1 -8.16 4.73 12.14
C MET A 1 -7.40 3.70 11.32
N GLU A 2 -7.76 3.52 10.06
CA GLU A 2 -7.04 2.61 9.16
C GLU A 2 -6.38 3.39 8.04
N TYR A 3 -5.23 2.89 7.58
CA TYR A 3 -4.47 3.52 6.51
C TYR A 3 -4.27 2.56 5.34
N PHE A 4 -4.12 3.11 4.14
CA PHE A 4 -3.78 2.34 2.94
C PHE A 4 -2.88 3.13 2.00
N LEU A 5 -2.27 2.41 1.07
CA LEU A 5 -1.36 2.97 0.07
C LEU A 5 -2.06 3.10 -1.29
N PHE A 6 -2.11 4.32 -1.81
CA PHE A 6 -2.70 4.62 -3.11
C PHE A 6 -1.76 5.46 -3.98
N ASP A 7 -1.57 5.02 -5.23
CA ASP A 7 -0.87 5.76 -6.27
C ASP A 7 -1.90 6.40 -7.20
N SER A 8 -2.00 7.72 -7.13
CA SER A 8 -2.95 8.52 -7.92
C SER A 8 -2.62 8.58 -9.41
N SER A 9 -1.35 8.41 -9.78
CA SER A 9 -0.91 8.44 -11.18
C SER A 9 -1.34 7.17 -11.92
N GLN A 10 -1.33 6.03 -11.22
CA GLN A 10 -1.73 4.74 -11.76
C GLN A 10 -3.19 4.39 -11.46
N ASN A 11 -3.82 5.11 -10.52
CA ASN A 11 -5.11 4.78 -9.93
C ASN A 11 -5.13 3.35 -9.39
N LYS A 12 -4.17 3.04 -8.49
CA LYS A 12 -3.98 1.70 -7.94
C LYS A 12 -3.62 1.73 -6.46
N TYR A 13 -4.00 0.66 -5.77
CA TYR A 13 -3.66 0.36 -4.40
C TYR A 13 -2.56 -0.70 -4.32
N LEU A 14 -1.78 -0.67 -3.25
CA LEU A 14 -0.96 -1.82 -2.86
C LEU A 14 -1.86 -2.85 -2.17
N ALA A 15 -1.94 -4.06 -2.72
CA ALA A 15 -2.62 -5.21 -2.12
C ALA A 15 -1.59 -6.23 -1.63
N ARG A 16 -1.95 -6.97 -0.60
CA ARG A 16 -1.12 -8.07 -0.09
C ARG A 16 -1.71 -9.41 -0.55
N LEU A 17 -0.87 -10.31 -1.02
CA LEU A 17 -1.25 -11.71 -1.20
C LEU A 17 -1.31 -12.36 0.17
N GLU A 18 -2.50 -12.80 0.59
CA GLU A 18 -2.62 -13.65 1.78
C GLU A 18 -1.71 -14.88 1.61
N ASN A 19 -0.89 -15.15 2.61
CA ASN A 19 0.04 -16.29 2.65
C ASN A 19 1.20 -16.29 1.63
N SER A 20 1.53 -15.16 0.99
CA SER A 20 2.71 -15.06 0.13
C SER A 20 3.90 -14.39 0.81
N LYS A 21 5.12 -14.82 0.46
CA LYS A 21 6.38 -14.14 0.78
C LYS A 21 6.68 -12.97 -0.17
N GLU A 22 5.86 -12.77 -1.20
CA GLU A 22 6.03 -11.68 -2.15
C GLU A 22 5.53 -10.34 -1.58
N TYR A 23 6.11 -9.24 -2.08
CA TYR A 23 5.90 -7.86 -1.62
C TYR A 23 4.48 -7.29 -1.86
N GLY A 24 3.52 -8.14 -2.22
CA GLY A 24 2.18 -7.74 -2.63
C GLY A 24 2.06 -7.54 -4.15
N PHE A 25 0.88 -7.11 -4.59
CA PHE A 25 0.57 -6.80 -5.99
C PHE A 25 -0.24 -5.51 -6.08
N LEU A 26 -0.34 -4.93 -7.28
CA LEU A 26 -1.12 -3.70 -7.47
C LEU A 26 -2.52 -4.02 -7.95
N THR A 27 -3.52 -3.40 -7.33
CA THR A 27 -4.95 -3.60 -7.65
C THR A 27 -5.66 -2.26 -7.88
N ARG A 28 -6.82 -2.29 -8.53
CA ARG A 28 -7.74 -1.14 -8.60
C ARG A 28 -8.89 -1.23 -7.58
N GLU A 29 -9.02 -2.38 -6.93
CA GLU A 29 -10.04 -2.70 -5.95
C GLU A 29 -9.56 -2.25 -4.56
N GLU A 30 -10.19 -1.22 -4.00
CA GLU A 30 -9.82 -0.63 -2.71
C GLU A 30 -10.09 -1.60 -1.55
N GLU A 31 -11.10 -2.45 -1.68
CA GLU A 31 -11.45 -3.53 -0.74
C GLU A 31 -10.34 -4.58 -0.62
N LYS A 32 -9.44 -4.65 -1.61
CA LYS A 32 -8.24 -5.51 -1.60
C LYS A 32 -6.98 -4.76 -1.18
N ALA A 33 -7.07 -3.46 -0.93
CA ALA A 33 -5.94 -2.68 -0.47
C ALA A 33 -5.42 -3.23 0.87
N TYR A 34 -4.11 -3.27 1.01
CA TYR A 34 -3.50 -3.62 2.28
C TYR A 34 -3.76 -2.49 3.27
N ARG A 35 -4.46 -2.83 4.36
CA ARG A 35 -4.81 -1.92 5.44
C ARG A 35 -3.75 -1.99 6.54
N PHE A 36 -3.30 -0.83 6.96
CA PHE A 36 -2.39 -0.63 8.08
C PHE A 36 -3.20 -0.09 9.26
N SER A 37 -2.93 -0.60 10.45
CA SER A 37 -3.49 -0.03 11.66
C SER A 37 -2.80 1.30 11.98
N GLU A 38 -3.38 2.07 12.90
CA GLU A 38 -2.76 3.31 13.40
C GLU A 38 -1.41 3.05 14.08
N ASP A 39 -1.27 1.92 14.77
CA ASP A 39 -0.01 1.47 15.38
C ASP A 39 1.07 1.14 14.32
N ASP A 40 0.67 0.91 13.07
CA ASP A 40 1.55 0.55 11.94
C ASP A 40 1.76 1.70 10.94
N ILE A 41 1.45 2.95 11.31
CA ILE A 41 1.56 4.09 10.36
C ILE A 41 2.99 4.29 9.84
N ASP A 42 4.00 4.07 10.69
CA ASP A 42 5.41 4.13 10.28
C ASP A 42 5.75 3.05 9.25
N LEU A 43 5.15 1.86 9.36
CA LEU A 43 5.29 0.78 8.39
C LEU A 43 4.61 1.14 7.07
N ALA A 44 3.48 1.85 7.09
CA ALA A 44 2.82 2.35 5.88
C ALA A 44 3.75 3.29 5.10
N TRP A 45 4.34 4.27 5.78
CA TRP A 45 5.31 5.19 5.17
C TRP A 45 6.56 4.48 4.66
N HIS A 46 7.10 3.54 5.43
CA HIS A 46 8.26 2.74 5.00
C HIS A 46 7.94 1.92 3.74
N THR A 47 6.76 1.32 3.69
CA THR A 47 6.29 0.53 2.54
C THR A 47 6.10 1.40 1.31
N ALA A 48 5.51 2.61 1.46
CA ALA A 48 5.39 3.57 0.38
C ALA A 48 6.76 3.94 -0.23
N TYR A 49 7.75 4.19 0.63
CA TYR A 49 9.13 4.46 0.20
C TYR A 49 9.75 3.26 -0.52
N GLN A 50 9.58 2.04 0.00
CA GLN A 50 10.06 0.82 -0.64
C GLN A 50 9.43 0.61 -2.03
N CYS A 51 8.13 0.85 -2.18
CA CYS A 51 7.45 0.76 -3.47
C CYS A 51 8.03 1.74 -4.50
N ALA A 52 8.34 2.97 -4.09
CA ALA A 52 9.00 3.95 -4.95
C ALA A 52 10.42 3.51 -5.35
N TRP A 53 11.19 2.97 -4.41
CA TRP A 53 12.54 2.44 -4.66
C TRP A 53 12.54 1.25 -5.63
N LEU A 54 11.52 0.37 -5.54
CA LEU A 54 11.33 -0.76 -6.45
C LEU A 54 10.71 -0.37 -7.80
N GLY A 55 10.35 0.90 -8.01
CA GLY A 55 9.70 1.37 -9.24
C GLY A 55 8.26 0.88 -9.43
N LEU A 56 7.59 0.46 -8.35
CA LEU A 56 6.20 0.00 -8.40
C LEU A 56 5.21 1.16 -8.57
N GLY A 57 5.54 2.34 -8.04
CA GLY A 57 4.69 3.52 -8.08
C GLY A 57 5.02 4.51 -6.97
N GLN A 58 4.41 5.68 -7.02
CA GLN A 58 4.50 6.69 -5.98
C GLN A 58 3.22 6.64 -5.12
N PHE A 59 3.30 5.87 -4.03
CA PHE A 59 2.16 5.66 -3.14
C PHE A 59 2.11 6.72 -2.04
N PHE A 60 0.91 7.18 -1.75
CA PHE A 60 0.60 8.05 -0.62
C PHE A 60 -0.16 7.26 0.44
N VAL A 61 0.04 7.62 1.72
CA VAL A 61 -0.69 7.06 2.85
C VAL A 61 -1.98 7.85 3.05
N TYR A 62 -3.12 7.21 2.84
CA TYR A 62 -4.46 7.77 3.11
C TYR A 62 -5.01 7.17 4.39
N GLY A 63 -5.69 7.98 5.21
CA GLY A 63 -6.33 7.56 6.46
C GLY A 63 -7.85 7.69 6.40
N GLU A 64 -8.55 6.67 6.90
CA GLU A 64 -10.02 6.58 7.04
C GLU A 64 -10.44 6.23 8.48
#